data_AF-A0A2S7Y5T9-F1
#
_entry.id   AF-A0A2S7Y5T9-F1
#
_cell.length_a   1.000
_cell.length_b   1.000
_cell.length_c   1.000
_cell.angle_alpha   90.00
_cell.angle_beta   90.00
_cell.angle_gamma   90.00
#
_symmetry.space_group_name_H-M   'P 1'
#
loop_
_entity.id
_entity.type
_entity.pdbx_description
1 polymer ?
#
loop_
_entity_poly.entity_id
_entity_poly.type
_entity_poly.pdbx_seq_one_letter_code
_entity_poly.pdbx_strand_id
1 'polypeptide(L)'
;MAVAPPHYGLGSNYNYFLAAGGDAITGLDVQITFAEPLISASNGIGFQLNTYAQELLDAPTTTPNWQQYVVFTAPDSRNLQGVIDNWQGVPKEETDQQIINHEVKLATLAEANEIPANATISITPIFDSADVITGITFRYASPGKKTVSQSVTLADLDIYGTNEKINSAYESPISALTVNIVGDYNGNDGVFTSGSGTIVYAAAQPLTVLTNEPDYTAFQDGTGETSNTVYGQLPVSRSKKITQTWGISADGVPVIKPAVGHKLPIPPSAK
;
A
#
# COMPACT_ATOMS: atom_id res chain seq x y z
N MET A 1 -14.72 -14.43 16.88
CA MET A 1 -13.57 -14.00 17.71
C MET A 1 -12.65 -13.15 16.84
N ALA A 2 -12.04 -12.11 17.42
CA ALA A 2 -11.10 -11.24 16.74
C ALA A 2 -9.66 -11.59 17.13
N VAL A 3 -8.70 -11.36 16.24
CA VAL A 3 -7.27 -11.45 16.56
C VAL A 3 -6.91 -10.31 17.52
N ALA A 4 -6.03 -10.56 18.48
CA ALA A 4 -5.50 -9.51 19.33
C ALA A 4 -4.69 -8.50 18.48
N PRO A 5 -4.73 -7.19 18.77
CA PRO A 5 -3.90 -6.22 18.06
C PRO A 5 -2.40 -6.60 18.10
N PRO A 6 -1.62 -6.22 17.07
CA PRO A 6 -0.16 -6.22 17.14
C PRO A 6 0.36 -5.48 18.37
N HIS A 7 1.60 -5.76 18.78
CA HIS A 7 2.21 -5.14 19.97
C HIS A 7 2.16 -3.60 19.94
N TYR A 8 2.37 -3.00 18.77
CA TYR A 8 2.31 -1.56 18.56
C TYR A 8 0.90 -1.01 18.32
N GLY A 9 -0.13 -1.86 18.35
CA GLY A 9 -1.53 -1.49 18.16
C GLY A 9 -1.99 -1.52 16.70
N LEU A 10 -3.09 -0.81 16.43
CA LEU A 10 -3.75 -0.72 15.12
C LEU A 10 -4.01 0.74 14.75
N GLY A 11 -3.03 1.35 14.11
CA GLY A 11 -3.13 2.72 13.62
C GLY A 11 -1.87 3.19 12.93
N SER A 12 -1.94 4.33 12.24
CA SER A 12 -0.83 4.87 11.46
C SER A 12 -0.35 3.84 10.41
N ASN A 13 0.95 3.60 10.34
CA ASN A 13 1.66 2.58 9.58
C ASN A 13 1.72 1.20 10.25
N TYR A 14 1.05 1.00 11.39
CA TYR A 14 0.97 -0.29 12.05
C TYR A 14 -0.42 -0.92 11.87
N ASN A 15 -0.44 -2.04 11.15
CA ASN A 15 -1.64 -2.83 10.90
C ASN A 15 -1.30 -4.34 10.97
N TYR A 16 -2.30 -5.20 10.83
CA TYR A 16 -2.10 -6.64 10.68
C TYR A 16 -1.38 -6.96 9.37
N PHE A 17 -0.58 -8.03 9.41
CA PHE A 17 -0.17 -8.73 8.21
C PHE A 17 -1.30 -9.66 7.77
N LEU A 18 -1.62 -9.65 6.48
CA LEU A 18 -2.44 -10.67 5.85
C LEU A 18 -1.54 -11.54 4.99
N ALA A 19 -1.50 -12.84 5.28
CA ALA A 19 -0.54 -13.74 4.64
C ALA A 19 -1.15 -15.06 4.20
N ALA A 20 -0.52 -15.69 3.22
CA ALA A 20 -0.92 -16.99 2.67
C ALA A 20 -0.06 -18.16 3.18
N GLY A 21 0.59 -18.02 4.35
CA GLY A 21 1.32 -19.12 4.99
C GLY A 21 2.56 -19.59 4.22
N GLY A 22 3.22 -18.67 3.50
CA GLY A 22 4.38 -18.96 2.66
C GLY A 22 4.03 -19.20 1.19
N ASP A 23 2.76 -19.42 0.86
CA ASP A 23 2.30 -19.52 -0.52
C ASP A 23 2.20 -18.15 -1.20
N ALA A 24 2.27 -18.12 -2.53
CA ALA A 24 2.05 -16.91 -3.32
C ALA A 24 0.60 -16.41 -3.19
N ILE A 25 0.43 -15.11 -3.05
CA ILE A 25 -0.85 -14.42 -3.04
C ILE A 25 -1.19 -14.02 -4.47
N THR A 26 -2.31 -14.51 -5.00
CA THR A 26 -2.82 -14.11 -6.32
C THR A 26 -4.26 -13.59 -6.27
N GLY A 27 -4.68 -12.94 -7.35
CA GLY A 27 -6.03 -12.37 -7.47
C GLY A 27 -6.34 -11.32 -6.40
N LEU A 28 -5.30 -10.63 -5.91
CA LEU A 28 -5.42 -9.63 -4.86
C LEU A 28 -6.19 -8.40 -5.36
N ASP A 29 -7.20 -7.99 -4.61
CA ASP A 29 -7.92 -6.74 -4.77
C ASP A 29 -8.10 -6.09 -3.40
N VAL A 30 -7.51 -4.90 -3.24
CA VAL A 30 -7.69 -4.07 -2.05
C VAL A 30 -8.61 -2.92 -2.41
N GLN A 31 -9.76 -2.86 -1.76
CA GLN A 31 -10.73 -1.79 -1.94
C GLN A 31 -10.91 -1.01 -0.64
N ILE A 32 -10.72 0.31 -0.71
CA ILE A 32 -10.93 1.24 0.39
C ILE A 32 -12.20 2.04 0.09
N THR A 33 -13.15 2.02 1.02
CA THR A 33 -14.41 2.76 0.93
C THR A 33 -14.43 3.85 1.98
N PHE A 34 -15.02 5.00 1.65
CA PHE A 34 -15.11 6.16 2.54
C PHE A 34 -16.56 6.33 2.98
N ALA A 35 -16.86 6.10 4.27
CA ALA A 35 -18.19 6.35 4.83
C ALA A 35 -18.38 7.86 5.11
N GLU A 36 -17.33 8.52 5.58
CA GLU A 36 -17.24 9.97 5.78
C GLU A 36 -16.14 10.54 4.88
N PRO A 37 -16.18 11.85 4.54
CA PRO A 37 -15.09 12.46 3.78
C PRO A 37 -13.79 12.37 4.58
N LEU A 38 -12.71 11.93 3.93
CA LEU A 38 -11.36 11.99 4.48
C LEU A 38 -10.76 13.36 4.16
N ILE A 39 -10.48 14.15 5.19
CA ILE A 39 -9.98 15.52 5.04
C ILE A 39 -8.59 15.61 5.67
N SER A 40 -7.60 15.99 4.85
CA SER A 40 -6.24 16.27 5.28
C SER A 40 -6.07 17.72 5.75
N ALA A 41 -5.59 17.91 6.97
CA ALA A 41 -5.14 19.20 7.50
C ALA A 41 -3.70 19.52 7.07
N SER A 42 -2.86 18.50 6.91
CA SER A 42 -1.45 18.64 6.52
C SER A 42 -0.91 17.34 5.94
N ASN A 43 0.09 17.47 5.07
CA ASN A 43 0.89 16.36 4.54
C ASN A 43 0.11 15.36 3.66
N GLY A 44 -0.92 15.86 2.96
CA GLY A 44 -1.63 15.10 1.95
C GLY A 44 -2.26 13.82 2.47
N ILE A 45 -2.56 12.89 1.57
CA ILE A 45 -3.17 11.60 1.90
C ILE A 45 -2.49 10.51 1.09
N GLY A 46 -2.03 9.44 1.72
CA GLY A 46 -1.48 8.24 1.10
C GLY A 46 -2.22 6.98 1.51
N PHE A 47 -2.52 6.12 0.54
CA PHE A 47 -3.09 4.78 0.72
C PHE A 47 -2.08 3.77 0.21
N GLN A 48 -1.38 3.10 1.11
CA GLN A 48 -0.24 2.26 0.79
C GLN A 48 -0.62 0.80 0.91
N LEU A 49 -0.59 0.07 -0.21
CA LEU A 49 -0.55 -1.37 -0.23
C LEU A 49 0.93 -1.79 -0.20
N ASN A 50 1.38 -2.30 0.93
CA ASN A 50 2.73 -2.85 1.10
C ASN A 50 2.63 -4.36 0.86
N THR A 51 3.40 -4.88 -0.09
CA THR A 51 3.42 -6.32 -0.38
C THR A 51 4.83 -6.85 -0.18
N TYR A 52 4.91 -7.99 0.49
CA TYR A 52 6.14 -8.58 0.97
C TYR A 52 6.39 -9.85 0.16
N ALA A 53 7.55 -9.91 -0.49
CA ALA A 53 7.91 -11.06 -1.28
C ALA A 53 8.19 -12.27 -0.40
N GLN A 54 7.98 -13.45 -0.98
CA GLN A 54 8.47 -14.68 -0.39
C GLN A 54 10.00 -14.69 -0.33
N GLU A 55 10.57 -15.19 0.76
CA GLU A 55 12.00 -15.51 0.80
C GLU A 55 12.29 -16.73 -0.09
N LEU A 56 13.10 -16.52 -1.13
CA LEU A 56 13.49 -17.54 -2.10
C LEU A 56 15.02 -17.71 -2.06
N LEU A 57 15.49 -18.90 -1.67
CA LEU A 57 16.91 -19.19 -1.43
C LEU A 57 17.82 -18.88 -2.62
N ASP A 58 17.31 -19.01 -3.85
CA ASP A 58 18.06 -18.82 -5.10
C ASP A 58 17.53 -17.64 -5.94
N ALA A 59 16.80 -16.70 -5.32
CA ALA A 59 16.33 -15.52 -6.04
C ALA A 59 17.51 -14.65 -6.50
N PRO A 60 17.47 -14.15 -7.75
CA PRO A 60 18.38 -13.10 -8.20
C PRO A 60 18.42 -11.93 -7.23
N THR A 61 19.56 -11.26 -7.10
CA THR A 61 19.68 -10.06 -6.26
C THR A 61 18.80 -8.89 -6.74
N THR A 62 18.32 -8.98 -7.98
CA THR A 62 17.39 -8.02 -8.62
C THR A 62 15.93 -8.27 -8.28
N THR A 63 15.60 -9.41 -7.67
CA THR A 63 14.23 -9.77 -7.32
C THR A 63 13.72 -8.83 -6.23
N PRO A 64 12.57 -8.16 -6.45
CA PRO A 64 12.00 -7.32 -5.42
C PRO A 64 11.67 -8.13 -4.17
N ASN A 65 12.07 -7.64 -3.00
CA ASN A 65 11.64 -8.21 -1.73
C ASN A 65 10.47 -7.42 -1.10
N TRP A 66 10.30 -6.16 -1.51
CA TRP A 66 9.21 -5.29 -1.11
C TRP A 66 8.65 -4.54 -2.31
N GLN A 67 7.34 -4.63 -2.50
CA GLN A 67 6.63 -4.03 -3.63
C GLN A 67 5.47 -3.21 -3.07
N GLN A 68 5.55 -1.89 -3.23
CA GLN A 68 4.62 -0.94 -2.66
C GLN A 68 3.81 -0.28 -3.77
N TYR A 69 2.49 -0.30 -3.62
CA TYR A 69 1.56 0.33 -4.54
C TYR A 69 0.74 1.35 -3.79
N VAL A 70 0.81 2.61 -4.21
CA VAL A 70 0.27 3.72 -3.44
C VAL A 70 -0.74 4.49 -4.28
N VAL A 71 -1.83 4.92 -3.67
CA VAL A 71 -2.64 6.02 -4.22
C VAL A 71 -2.45 7.21 -3.30
N PHE A 72 -2.11 8.38 -3.82
CA PHE A 72 -1.89 9.55 -2.97
C PHE A 72 -2.34 10.87 -3.62
N THR A 73 -2.46 11.89 -2.78
CA THR A 73 -2.57 13.30 -3.17
C THR A 73 -1.64 14.14 -2.30
N ALA A 74 -0.84 15.00 -2.92
CA ALA A 74 -0.01 15.97 -2.21
C ALA A 74 -0.88 17.07 -1.54
N PRO A 75 -0.34 17.78 -0.52
CA PRO A 75 -0.97 18.96 0.07
C PRO A 75 -1.41 19.97 -0.99
N ASP A 76 -2.64 20.47 -0.83
CA ASP A 76 -3.26 21.49 -1.69
C ASP A 76 -3.37 21.11 -3.18
N SER A 77 -3.08 19.85 -3.50
CA SER A 77 -3.24 19.29 -4.82
C SER A 77 -4.62 18.68 -5.01
N ARG A 78 -5.12 18.75 -6.24
CA ARG A 78 -6.30 18.02 -6.70
C ARG A 78 -5.92 16.79 -7.52
N ASN A 79 -4.64 16.51 -7.70
CA ASN A 79 -4.19 15.36 -8.47
C ASN A 79 -4.19 14.13 -7.56
N LEU A 80 -5.04 13.16 -7.90
CA LEU A 80 -4.95 11.82 -7.34
C LEU A 80 -4.05 10.99 -8.26
N GLN A 81 -3.00 10.41 -7.70
CA GLN A 81 -1.97 9.69 -8.42
C GLN A 81 -1.88 8.25 -7.91
N GLY A 82 -1.53 7.32 -8.80
CA GLY A 82 -1.05 5.99 -8.44
C GLY A 82 0.47 5.95 -8.53
N VAL A 83 1.13 5.30 -7.59
CA VAL A 83 2.58 5.10 -7.54
C VAL A 83 2.90 3.63 -7.46
N ILE A 84 3.89 3.21 -8.25
CA ILE A 84 4.51 1.90 -8.21
C ILE A 84 5.91 2.10 -7.69
N ASP A 85 6.18 1.50 -6.54
CA ASP A 85 7.48 1.60 -5.87
C ASP A 85 7.96 0.22 -5.43
N ASN A 86 8.90 -0.36 -6.19
CA ASN A 86 9.45 -1.69 -5.92
C ASN A 86 10.91 -1.57 -5.49
N TRP A 87 11.32 -2.38 -4.52
CA TRP A 87 12.64 -2.36 -3.91
C TRP A 87 13.28 -3.75 -3.93
N GLN A 88 14.59 -3.81 -4.17
CA GLN A 88 15.43 -4.98 -3.83
C GLN A 88 15.95 -4.81 -2.40
N GLY A 89 16.15 -5.90 -1.66
CA GLY A 89 16.78 -5.88 -0.34
C GLY A 89 16.10 -4.99 0.74
N VAL A 90 16.62 -5.03 1.97
CA VAL A 90 16.28 -4.00 2.97
C VAL A 90 17.17 -2.81 2.61
N PRO A 91 16.62 -1.66 2.15
CA PRO A 91 17.44 -0.52 1.78
C PRO A 91 18.35 -0.16 2.95
N LYS A 92 19.66 -0.38 2.80
CA LYS A 92 20.62 0.17 3.76
C LYS A 92 20.56 1.68 3.62
N GLU A 93 20.59 2.40 4.74
CA GLU A 93 20.68 3.86 4.72
C GLU A 93 21.74 4.27 3.67
N GLU A 94 21.30 5.06 2.68
CA GLU A 94 22.12 5.66 1.60
C GLU A 94 22.50 4.81 0.37
N THR A 95 21.95 3.60 0.18
CA THR A 95 22.02 2.94 -1.15
C THR A 95 20.62 2.69 -1.67
N ASP A 96 20.14 3.55 -2.58
CA ASP A 96 18.84 3.39 -3.24
C ASP A 96 18.78 2.02 -3.94
N GLN A 97 18.12 1.07 -3.30
CA GLN A 97 17.82 -0.25 -3.85
C GLN A 97 16.45 -0.24 -4.55
N GLN A 98 16.06 0.92 -5.08
CA GLN A 98 14.79 1.08 -5.78
C GLN A 98 14.89 0.50 -7.19
N ILE A 99 13.96 -0.39 -7.53
CA ILE A 99 13.84 -1.02 -8.85
C ILE A 99 12.87 -0.23 -9.72
N ILE A 100 11.74 0.20 -9.16
CA ILE A 100 10.71 0.97 -9.89
C ILE A 100 10.35 2.19 -9.04
N ASN A 101 10.26 3.35 -9.67
CA ASN A 101 9.63 4.54 -9.12
C ASN A 101 8.80 5.18 -10.23
N HIS A 102 7.53 4.82 -10.32
CA HIS A 102 6.68 5.25 -11.42
C HIS A 102 5.37 5.82 -10.91
N GLU A 103 4.96 6.93 -11.51
CA GLU A 103 3.73 7.64 -11.15
C GLU A 103 2.80 7.71 -12.36
N VAL A 104 1.51 7.46 -12.12
CA VAL A 104 0.45 7.63 -13.10
C VAL A 104 -0.64 8.54 -12.55
N LYS A 105 -1.09 9.50 -13.36
CA LYS A 105 -2.26 10.33 -13.00
C LYS A 105 -3.53 9.47 -13.03
N LEU A 106 -4.16 9.30 -11.87
CA LEU A 106 -5.40 8.51 -11.74
C LEU A 106 -6.64 9.38 -11.96
N ALA A 107 -6.75 10.50 -11.26
CA ALA A 107 -7.93 11.36 -11.32
C ALA A 107 -7.61 12.83 -10.98
N THR A 108 -8.60 13.70 -11.19
CA THR A 108 -8.61 15.05 -10.59
C THR A 108 -9.78 15.13 -9.62
N LEU A 109 -9.47 15.36 -8.34
CA LEU A 109 -10.42 15.49 -7.24
C LEU A 109 -11.27 16.75 -7.40
N ALA A 110 -12.45 16.76 -6.77
CA ALA A 110 -13.32 17.94 -6.76
C ALA A 110 -12.67 19.07 -5.95
N GLU A 111 -12.25 18.75 -4.73
CA GLU A 111 -11.56 19.63 -3.80
C GLU A 111 -10.13 19.11 -3.55
N ALA A 112 -9.23 20.02 -3.18
CA ALA A 112 -7.91 19.63 -2.68
C ALA A 112 -8.03 19.09 -1.25
N ASN A 113 -7.07 18.25 -0.83
CA ASN A 113 -7.00 17.69 0.52
C ASN A 113 -8.22 16.84 0.96
N GLU A 114 -9.11 16.45 0.03
CA GLU A 114 -10.32 15.70 0.36
C GLU A 114 -10.53 14.49 -0.54
N ILE A 115 -10.81 13.33 0.07
CA ILE A 115 -11.50 12.22 -0.58
C ILE A 115 -12.97 12.21 -0.10
N PRO A 116 -13.95 12.39 -0.99
CA PRO A 116 -15.34 12.57 -0.57
C PRO A 116 -15.95 11.28 -0.02
N ALA A 117 -16.95 11.41 0.85
CA ALA A 117 -17.76 10.29 1.32
C ALA A 117 -18.38 9.51 0.15
N ASN A 118 -18.57 8.20 0.32
CA ASN A 118 -19.02 7.24 -0.68
C ASN A 118 -18.09 7.07 -1.89
N ALA A 119 -16.88 7.63 -1.86
CA ALA A 119 -15.85 7.27 -2.81
C ALA A 119 -15.34 5.84 -2.57
N THR A 120 -14.68 5.28 -3.59
CA THR A 120 -13.89 4.06 -3.45
C THR A 120 -12.55 4.21 -4.17
N ILE A 121 -11.49 3.71 -3.54
CA ILE A 121 -10.18 3.51 -4.17
C ILE A 121 -9.93 2.01 -4.24
N SER A 122 -9.38 1.52 -5.35
CA SER A 122 -8.93 0.13 -5.46
C SER A 122 -7.52 0.04 -6.02
N ILE A 123 -6.72 -0.84 -5.41
CA ILE A 123 -5.36 -1.17 -5.81
C ILE A 123 -5.34 -2.68 -6.08
N THR A 124 -5.19 -3.05 -7.35
CA THR A 124 -5.36 -4.44 -7.82
C THR A 124 -4.11 -4.89 -8.58
N PRO A 125 -3.18 -5.62 -7.96
CA PRO A 125 -2.05 -6.21 -8.67
C PRO A 125 -2.51 -7.21 -9.74
N ILE A 126 -1.78 -7.26 -10.84
CA ILE A 126 -1.99 -8.17 -11.97
C ILE A 126 -0.94 -9.26 -11.87
N PHE A 127 -1.38 -10.51 -11.87
CA PHE A 127 -0.52 -11.68 -11.75
C PHE A 127 -0.45 -12.44 -13.07
N ASP A 128 0.68 -13.06 -13.35
CA ASP A 128 0.85 -13.98 -14.47
C ASP A 128 0.66 -15.45 -14.04
N SER A 129 1.06 -16.39 -14.91
CA SER A 129 1.00 -17.83 -14.62
C SER A 129 2.10 -18.33 -13.68
N ALA A 130 3.11 -17.52 -13.37
CA ALA A 130 4.14 -17.81 -12.38
C ALA A 130 3.80 -17.20 -11.00
N ASP A 131 2.58 -16.68 -10.83
CA ASP A 131 2.07 -16.05 -9.62
C ASP A 131 2.87 -14.80 -9.17
N VAL A 132 3.63 -14.18 -10.09
CA VAL A 132 4.36 -12.92 -9.85
C VAL A 132 3.55 -11.72 -10.29
N ILE A 133 3.78 -10.56 -9.68
CA ILE A 133 3.11 -9.31 -10.10
C ILE A 133 3.78 -8.79 -11.37
N THR A 134 3.00 -8.65 -12.45
CA THR A 134 3.44 -8.14 -13.76
C THR A 134 2.79 -6.81 -14.12
N GLY A 135 1.89 -6.32 -13.28
CA GLY A 135 1.25 -5.03 -13.46
C GLY A 135 0.41 -4.61 -12.26
N ILE A 136 -0.13 -3.41 -12.32
CA ILE A 136 -1.02 -2.87 -11.29
C ILE A 136 -2.20 -2.18 -11.96
N THR A 137 -3.37 -2.25 -11.34
CA THR A 137 -4.51 -1.40 -11.71
C THR A 137 -4.93 -0.56 -10.51
N PHE A 138 -4.93 0.76 -10.70
CA PHE A 138 -5.51 1.72 -9.77
C PHE A 138 -6.89 2.14 -10.25
N ARG A 139 -7.87 2.17 -9.36
CA ARG A 139 -9.23 2.64 -9.66
C ARG A 139 -9.69 3.66 -8.64
N TYR A 140 -10.43 4.65 -9.12
CA TYR A 140 -11.10 5.63 -8.28
C TYR A 140 -12.54 5.81 -8.76
N ALA A 141 -13.50 5.61 -7.86
CA ALA A 141 -14.90 5.95 -8.08
C ALA A 141 -15.26 7.09 -7.13
N SER A 142 -15.69 8.21 -7.71
CA SER A 142 -16.25 9.34 -6.98
C SER A 142 -17.78 9.26 -7.02
N PRO A 143 -18.49 9.68 -5.95
CA PRO A 143 -19.95 9.60 -5.90
C PRO A 143 -20.61 10.27 -7.10
N GLY A 144 -21.53 9.56 -7.75
CA GLY A 144 -22.27 10.08 -8.91
C GLY A 144 -21.44 10.28 -10.18
N LYS A 145 -20.15 9.90 -10.20
CA LYS A 145 -19.28 9.96 -11.38
C LYS A 145 -18.93 8.56 -11.87
N LYS A 146 -18.55 8.47 -13.15
CA LYS A 146 -18.00 7.23 -13.72
C LYS A 146 -16.66 6.91 -13.05
N THR A 147 -16.46 5.64 -12.69
CA THR A 147 -15.18 5.13 -12.23
C THR A 147 -14.09 5.38 -13.27
N VAL A 148 -12.94 5.88 -12.81
CA VAL A 148 -11.72 5.97 -13.60
C VAL A 148 -10.75 4.86 -13.20
N SER A 149 -9.93 4.42 -14.14
CA SER A 149 -9.01 3.30 -13.98
C SER A 149 -7.73 3.61 -14.74
N GLN A 150 -6.58 3.28 -14.15
CA GLN A 150 -5.27 3.28 -14.80
C GLN A 150 -4.62 1.93 -14.55
N SER A 151 -4.16 1.29 -15.62
CA SER A 151 -3.45 0.01 -15.56
C SER A 151 -2.06 0.20 -16.13
N VAL A 152 -1.06 -0.33 -15.44
CA VAL A 152 0.36 -0.24 -15.84
C VAL A 152 0.93 -1.65 -15.88
N THR A 153 1.57 -2.00 -16.99
CA THR A 153 2.37 -3.22 -17.13
C THR A 153 3.78 -2.93 -16.68
N LEU A 154 4.36 -3.73 -15.78
CA LEU A 154 5.69 -3.45 -15.23
C LEU A 154 6.78 -3.54 -16.30
N ALA A 155 6.69 -4.50 -17.23
CA ALA A 155 7.65 -4.66 -18.33
C ALA A 155 7.75 -3.47 -19.30
N ASP A 156 6.76 -2.55 -19.28
CA ASP A 156 6.81 -1.31 -20.07
C ASP A 156 7.65 -0.21 -19.39
N LEU A 157 7.97 -0.38 -18.10
CA LEU A 157 8.74 0.57 -17.30
C LEU A 157 10.24 0.31 -17.40
N ASP A 158 11.02 1.38 -17.18
CA ASP A 158 12.46 1.29 -17.04
C ASP A 158 12.84 0.99 -15.58
N ILE A 159 13.92 0.23 -15.38
CA ILE A 159 14.56 0.08 -14.07
C ILE A 159 14.99 1.48 -13.62
N TYR A 160 14.64 1.83 -12.40
CA TYR A 160 14.85 3.16 -11.84
C TYR A 160 16.31 3.62 -11.99
N GLY A 161 16.47 4.85 -12.50
CA GLY A 161 17.79 5.43 -12.76
C GLY A 161 18.50 4.93 -14.03
N THR A 162 17.85 4.09 -14.84
CA THR A 162 18.41 3.52 -16.08
C THR A 162 17.45 3.67 -17.27
N ASN A 163 17.87 3.19 -18.45
CA ASN A 163 17.01 3.05 -19.63
C ASN A 163 16.75 1.57 -19.99
N GLU A 164 17.06 0.65 -19.08
CA GLU A 164 16.83 -0.78 -19.27
C GLU A 164 15.42 -1.15 -18.80
N LYS A 165 14.75 -2.05 -19.53
CA LYS A 165 13.37 -2.43 -19.21
C LYS A 165 13.30 -3.45 -18.09
N ILE A 166 12.26 -3.32 -17.26
CA ILE A 166 11.83 -4.37 -16.34
C ILE A 166 11.55 -5.65 -17.13
N ASN A 167 11.98 -6.77 -16.57
CA ASN A 167 11.79 -8.11 -17.12
C ASN A 167 11.62 -9.10 -15.97
N SER A 168 11.51 -10.40 -16.27
CA SER A 168 11.25 -11.44 -15.26
C SER A 168 12.27 -11.55 -14.13
N ALA A 169 13.48 -10.99 -14.27
CA ALA A 169 14.46 -10.93 -13.17
C ALA A 169 14.08 -9.92 -12.07
N TYR A 170 13.11 -9.05 -12.34
CA TYR A 170 12.62 -7.97 -11.46
C TYR A 170 11.16 -8.20 -11.03
N GLU A 171 10.67 -9.42 -11.18
CA GLU A 171 9.33 -9.84 -10.77
C GLU A 171 9.45 -10.79 -9.58
N SER A 172 8.47 -10.76 -8.68
CA SER A 172 8.52 -11.53 -7.43
C SER A 172 7.12 -11.90 -6.93
N PRO A 173 6.89 -13.14 -6.47
CA PRO A 173 5.64 -13.51 -5.82
C PRO A 173 5.56 -12.86 -4.43
N ILE A 174 4.35 -12.51 -4.01
CA ILE A 174 4.10 -11.92 -2.68
C ILE A 174 3.47 -12.95 -1.75
N SER A 175 3.89 -13.03 -0.49
CA SER A 175 3.37 -14.00 0.49
C SER A 175 2.63 -13.34 1.65
N ALA A 176 2.81 -12.03 1.82
CA ALA A 176 2.12 -11.22 2.83
C ALA A 176 1.89 -9.78 2.35
N LEU A 177 0.97 -9.08 3.01
CA LEU A 177 0.69 -7.68 2.75
C LEU A 177 0.21 -6.94 4.01
N THR A 178 0.38 -5.62 3.99
CA THR A 178 -0.27 -4.67 4.91
C THR A 178 -0.91 -3.54 4.10
N VAL A 179 -1.93 -2.89 4.65
CA VAL A 179 -2.49 -1.66 4.08
C VAL A 179 -2.52 -0.57 5.13
N ASN A 180 -1.94 0.57 4.79
CA ASN A 180 -1.82 1.73 5.67
C ASN A 180 -2.43 2.97 5.01
N ILE A 181 -3.11 3.80 5.81
CA ILE A 181 -3.60 5.12 5.42
C ILE A 181 -2.77 6.13 6.20
N VAL A 182 -1.90 6.84 5.50
CA VAL A 182 -0.83 7.66 6.08
C VAL A 182 -0.68 8.99 5.33
N GLY A 183 0.33 9.80 5.66
CA GLY A 183 0.71 10.97 4.85
C GLY A 183 1.07 10.60 3.40
N ASP A 184 1.30 11.62 2.59
CA ASP A 184 1.56 11.50 1.16
C ASP A 184 2.83 10.71 0.80
N TYR A 185 4.02 11.20 1.16
CA TYR A 185 5.32 10.60 0.82
C TYR A 185 6.45 11.16 1.69
N ASN A 186 7.68 10.68 1.48
CA ASN A 186 8.92 11.17 2.11
C ASN A 186 8.93 11.11 3.66
N GLY A 187 8.25 10.12 4.23
CA GLY A 187 8.13 9.92 5.66
C GLY A 187 7.26 10.96 6.35
N ASN A 188 6.39 11.64 5.61
CA ASN A 188 5.51 12.65 6.16
C ASN A 188 4.44 12.04 7.08
N ASP A 189 4.10 12.80 8.12
CA ASP A 189 3.11 12.43 9.11
C ASP A 189 1.78 13.13 8.77
N GLY A 190 0.81 12.39 8.23
CA GLY A 190 -0.51 12.89 7.83
C GLY A 190 -1.39 13.24 9.02
N VAL A 191 -2.07 14.39 8.96
CA VAL A 191 -3.04 14.80 9.99
C VAL A 191 -4.41 14.93 9.36
N PHE A 192 -5.33 14.07 9.77
CA PHE A 192 -6.71 14.04 9.25
C PHE A 192 -7.69 14.60 10.27
N THR A 193 -8.67 15.37 9.81
CA THR A 193 -9.72 15.97 10.68
C THR A 193 -11.06 15.25 10.60
N SER A 194 -11.23 14.40 9.59
CA SER A 194 -12.42 13.61 9.33
C SER A 194 -12.03 12.39 8.52
N GLY A 195 -12.81 11.31 8.62
CA GLY A 195 -12.63 10.12 7.80
C GLY A 195 -13.00 8.86 8.54
N SER A 196 -13.73 7.99 7.87
CA SER A 196 -14.01 6.64 8.33
C SER A 196 -14.43 5.79 7.16
N GLY A 197 -14.37 4.47 7.33
CA GLY A 197 -14.79 3.56 6.28
C GLY A 197 -14.35 2.13 6.48
N THR A 198 -14.14 1.43 5.35
CA THR A 198 -13.68 0.04 5.36
C THR A 198 -12.56 -0.20 4.35
N ILE A 199 -11.72 -1.17 4.65
CA ILE A 199 -10.75 -1.77 3.74
C ILE A 199 -11.22 -3.22 3.53
N VAL A 200 -11.45 -3.59 2.28
CA VAL A 200 -11.77 -4.94 1.86
C VAL A 200 -10.56 -5.53 1.17
N TYR A 201 -10.09 -6.65 1.68
CA TYR A 201 -9.02 -7.45 1.10
C TYR A 201 -9.65 -8.68 0.47
N ALA A 202 -9.51 -8.85 -0.83
CA ALA A 202 -9.93 -10.05 -1.54
C ALA A 202 -8.73 -10.72 -2.20
N ALA A 203 -8.66 -12.05 -2.18
CA ALA A 203 -7.63 -12.82 -2.85
C ALA A 203 -8.19 -14.16 -3.37
N ALA A 204 -7.46 -14.82 -4.27
CA ALA A 204 -7.87 -16.12 -4.82
C ALA A 204 -7.84 -17.24 -3.76
N GLN A 205 -6.93 -17.14 -2.79
CA GLN A 205 -6.73 -18.05 -1.67
C GLN A 205 -7.11 -17.40 -0.32
N PRO A 206 -7.46 -18.19 0.71
CA PRO A 206 -7.74 -17.66 2.03
C PRO A 206 -6.50 -17.03 2.67
N LEU A 207 -6.61 -15.79 3.14
CA LEU A 207 -5.57 -15.10 3.89
C LEU A 207 -5.74 -15.32 5.39
N THR A 208 -4.63 -15.40 6.12
CA THR A 208 -4.56 -15.48 7.58
C THR A 208 -4.13 -14.12 8.13
N VAL A 209 -4.76 -13.70 9.22
CA VAL A 209 -4.44 -12.46 9.94
C VAL A 209 -3.33 -12.75 10.96
N LEU A 210 -2.23 -12.02 10.86
CA LEU A 210 -1.03 -12.17 11.70
C LEU A 210 -0.68 -10.85 12.39
N THR A 211 -0.15 -10.95 13.60
CA THR A 211 0.23 -9.80 14.45
C THR A 211 1.69 -9.40 14.32
N ASN A 212 2.50 -10.25 13.69
CA ASN A 212 3.91 -10.03 13.41
C ASN A 212 4.13 -10.27 11.93
N GLU A 213 5.17 -9.65 11.39
CA GLU A 213 5.66 -10.00 10.07
C GLU A 213 6.03 -11.50 10.04
N PRO A 214 5.66 -12.25 8.98
CA PRO A 214 6.05 -13.65 8.86
C PRO A 214 7.56 -13.83 8.69
N ASP A 215 8.12 -14.93 9.19
CA ASP A 215 9.54 -15.26 9.04
C ASP A 215 9.94 -15.68 7.62
N TYR A 216 8.95 -15.98 6.76
CA TYR A 216 9.12 -16.37 5.37
C TYR A 216 9.05 -15.20 4.38
N THR A 217 9.06 -13.95 4.84
CA THR A 217 9.15 -12.76 3.99
C THR A 217 10.59 -12.26 3.87
N ALA A 218 10.98 -11.87 2.66
CA ALA A 218 12.35 -11.45 2.34
C ALA A 218 12.70 -10.02 2.82
N PHE A 219 11.73 -9.28 3.36
CA PHE A 219 11.88 -7.89 3.76
C PHE A 219 11.29 -7.69 5.15
N GLN A 220 12.12 -7.26 6.11
CA GLN A 220 11.79 -7.19 7.54
C GLN A 220 11.56 -5.76 8.06
N ASP A 221 10.92 -4.91 7.25
CA ASP A 221 10.67 -3.51 7.59
C ASP A 221 9.29 -3.01 7.10
N GLY A 222 9.07 -1.70 7.11
CA GLY A 222 7.84 -1.07 6.66
C GLY A 222 8.01 0.36 6.17
N THR A 223 6.86 1.02 6.00
CA THR A 223 6.77 2.41 5.57
C THR A 223 7.14 3.39 6.70
N GLY A 224 7.84 4.46 6.33
CA GLY A 224 8.17 5.57 7.22
C GLY A 224 7.08 6.63 7.39
N GLU A 225 6.07 6.68 6.50
CA GLU A 225 4.95 7.62 6.61
C GLU A 225 4.02 7.25 7.76
N THR A 226 3.46 8.23 8.46
CA THR A 226 2.51 7.98 9.57
C THR A 226 1.23 8.79 9.40
N SER A 227 0.22 8.51 10.23
CA SER A 227 -0.93 9.41 10.39
C SER A 227 -1.71 9.12 11.65
N ASN A 228 -2.72 9.94 11.92
CA ASN A 228 -3.70 9.74 12.98
C ASN A 228 -4.87 8.77 12.64
N THR A 229 -4.68 7.85 11.68
CA THR A 229 -5.67 6.79 11.35
C THR A 229 -5.64 5.64 12.36
N VAL A 230 -6.80 5.09 12.73
CA VAL A 230 -6.95 3.87 13.54
C VAL A 230 -7.69 2.78 12.77
N TYR A 231 -7.34 1.51 13.03
CA TYR A 231 -7.97 0.35 12.38
C TYR A 231 -8.75 -0.53 13.35
N GLY A 232 -9.83 -1.13 12.86
CA GLY A 232 -10.60 -2.13 13.58
C GLY A 232 -9.88 -3.48 13.65
N GLN A 233 -10.26 -4.31 14.62
CA GLN A 233 -9.73 -5.67 14.71
C GLN A 233 -10.25 -6.56 13.58
N LEU A 234 -9.42 -7.52 13.17
CA LEU A 234 -9.74 -8.49 12.12
C LEU A 234 -10.14 -9.86 12.70
N PRO A 235 -10.91 -10.69 11.97
CA PRO A 235 -11.37 -11.99 12.46
C PRO A 235 -10.23 -13.01 12.52
N VAL A 236 -10.32 -13.97 13.45
CA VAL A 236 -9.36 -15.10 13.54
C VAL A 236 -9.45 -16.08 12.36
N SER A 237 -10.56 -16.09 11.65
CA SER A 237 -10.84 -17.05 10.59
C SER A 237 -10.16 -16.65 9.29
N ARG A 238 -9.39 -17.58 8.71
CA ARG A 238 -8.87 -17.40 7.35
C ARG A 238 -10.01 -17.21 6.34
N SER A 239 -9.86 -16.29 5.41
CA SER A 239 -10.91 -15.98 4.43
C SER A 239 -10.32 -15.45 3.12
N LYS A 240 -11.00 -15.75 2.01
CA LYS A 240 -10.70 -15.13 0.70
C LYS A 240 -11.12 -13.66 0.65
N LYS A 241 -11.95 -13.23 1.59
CA LYS A 241 -12.42 -11.85 1.73
C LYS A 241 -12.41 -11.46 3.21
N ILE A 242 -11.59 -10.47 3.53
CA ILE A 242 -11.46 -9.90 4.88
C ILE A 242 -11.88 -8.43 4.80
N THR A 243 -12.58 -7.93 5.82
CA THR A 243 -12.99 -6.53 5.88
C THR A 243 -12.54 -5.94 7.21
N GLN A 244 -11.81 -4.83 7.14
CA GLN A 244 -11.37 -4.04 8.28
C GLN A 244 -12.10 -2.70 8.27
N THR A 245 -12.53 -2.21 9.42
CA THR A 245 -12.99 -0.83 9.56
C THR A 245 -11.79 0.09 9.79
N TRP A 246 -11.89 1.35 9.41
CA TRP A 246 -10.91 2.38 9.76
C TRP A 246 -11.61 3.69 10.11
N GLY A 247 -10.91 4.56 10.83
CA GLY A 247 -11.39 5.89 11.19
C GLY A 247 -10.26 6.79 11.66
N ILE A 248 -10.58 8.03 12.03
CA ILE A 248 -9.64 8.97 12.63
C ILE A 248 -9.75 8.94 14.15
N SER A 249 -8.62 8.96 14.85
CA SER A 249 -8.63 9.02 16.32
C SER A 249 -9.19 10.34 16.84
N ALA A 250 -10.16 10.26 17.75
CA ALA A 250 -10.79 11.42 18.38
C ALA A 250 -9.81 12.24 19.26
N ASP A 251 -8.79 11.59 19.81
CA ASP A 251 -7.75 12.24 20.63
C ASP A 251 -6.64 12.89 19.77
N GLY A 252 -6.70 12.71 18.45
CA GLY A 252 -5.73 13.24 17.50
C GLY A 252 -4.39 12.50 17.44
N VAL A 253 -4.19 11.39 18.18
CA VAL A 253 -2.88 10.69 18.20
C VAL A 253 -3.03 9.23 17.83
N PRO A 254 -2.93 8.91 16.53
CA PRO A 254 -1.85 7.99 16.14
C PRO A 254 -0.65 8.70 15.53
N VAL A 255 0.52 8.39 16.09
CA VAL A 255 1.84 8.42 15.46
C VAL A 255 2.60 7.28 16.14
N ILE A 256 2.95 6.21 15.43
CA ILE A 256 3.89 5.24 16.00
C ILE A 256 4.92 4.85 14.93
N LYS A 257 6.20 4.94 15.30
CA LYS A 257 7.43 4.50 14.60
C LYS A 257 8.24 3.68 15.66
N PRO A 258 9.26 2.82 15.39
CA PRO A 258 9.81 2.32 14.12
C PRO A 258 9.92 0.77 14.01
N ALA A 259 9.70 0.18 12.83
CA ALA A 259 10.79 -0.59 12.21
C ALA A 259 11.57 0.45 11.37
N VAL A 260 12.77 0.23 10.85
CA VAL A 260 13.58 1.34 10.28
C VAL A 260 12.98 1.82 8.95
N GLY A 261 11.94 2.65 9.05
CA GLY A 261 10.95 2.86 7.99
C GLY A 261 11.54 3.50 6.74
N HIS A 262 11.26 2.88 5.61
CA HIS A 262 11.63 3.40 4.30
C HIS A 262 10.64 4.47 3.89
N LYS A 263 11.19 5.66 3.63
CA LYS A 263 10.42 6.77 3.11
C LYS A 263 10.03 6.44 1.68
N LEU A 264 8.77 6.63 1.34
CA LEU A 264 8.38 6.81 -0.06
C LEU A 264 9.26 7.91 -0.66
N PRO A 265 10.02 7.64 -1.72
CA PRO A 265 10.84 8.64 -2.35
C PRO A 265 9.95 9.76 -2.87
N ILE A 266 10.53 10.95 -3.01
CA ILE A 266 9.82 12.08 -3.58
C ILE A 266 9.34 11.66 -4.97
N PRO A 267 8.01 11.62 -5.21
CA PRO A 267 7.46 11.15 -6.47
C PRO A 267 7.92 12.07 -7.62
N PRO A 268 8.00 11.56 -8.86
CA PRO A 268 8.48 12.36 -10.00
C PRO A 268 7.77 13.69 -10.20
N SER A 269 6.47 13.77 -9.89
CA SER A 269 5.70 15.03 -9.99
C SER A 269 6.03 16.09 -8.93
N ALA A 270 6.74 15.71 -7.87
CA ALA A 270 7.10 16.59 -6.75
C ALA A 270 8.57 17.07 -6.79
N LYS A 271 9.31 16.73 -7.84
CA LYS A 271 10.69 17.22 -8.10
C LYS A 271 10.69 18.54 -8.87
#